data_AF-A0A971BL57-F1
#
_entry.id   AF-A0A971BL57-F1
#
_cell.length_a   1.000
_cell.length_b   1.000
_cell.length_c   1.000
_cell.angle_alpha   90.00
_cell.angle_beta   90.00
_cell.angle_gamma   90.00
#
_symmetry.space_group_name_H-M   'P 1'
#
loop_
_entity.id
_entity.type
_entity.pdbx_description
1 polymer ?
#
loop_
_entity_poly.entity_id
_entity_poly.type
_entity_poly.pdbx_seq_one_letter_code
_entity_poly.pdbx_strand_id
1 'polypeptide(L)'
;MKKDNLKIFLKGKRKLLIIIISTVLILALGSTALGLFINVGIDVDISSIEKVGTDIVIVPSANGEPLSLYKPDGNDGISSEPFKILSFTDTHFDTYRKKGKYSMEYMVANIQREKPDLVVFVGDIITSSSNKKRVLQFCEVMEKLEVYWVTVLGNHEGDNFRSISREEFIEIYASYPHCLIDAEKKYTSNNEEVWGNGNTQINVLTEGGVVSQSLFFIDSGNRVSKEDAIALNIDKESYDFVKESQIRWYEERVEALPLGTKSMIFVHIPLPEYQEAVDDAVKNPDGTFDYAAISAEGTNVLFGKSNEGVSSSDHNSGLFDSIVSKGSTQAVICGHDHVNNYRILYKNVLLCYNRSSGYSSYNIVTKGMSDKLEQGASIYSINQDGT
;
A
#
# COMPACT_ATOMS: atom_id res chain seq x y z
N MET A 1 -47.39 34.16 -49.61
CA MET A 1 -46.00 33.72 -49.85
C MET A 1 -46.04 32.32 -50.47
N LYS A 2 -45.55 32.14 -51.72
CA LYS A 2 -45.64 30.86 -52.45
C LYS A 2 -44.91 29.73 -51.69
N LYS A 3 -45.50 28.52 -51.64
CA LYS A 3 -45.01 27.33 -50.90
C LYS A 3 -43.52 27.02 -51.14
N ASP A 4 -43.00 27.36 -52.32
CA ASP A 4 -41.61 27.09 -52.69
C ASP A 4 -40.60 27.99 -51.97
N ASN A 5 -40.96 29.24 -51.68
CA ASN A 5 -40.11 30.17 -50.94
C ASN A 5 -39.98 29.77 -49.46
N LEU A 6 -41.01 29.13 -48.89
CA LEU A 6 -40.99 28.62 -47.52
C LEU A 6 -40.07 27.39 -47.38
N LYS A 7 -40.05 26.49 -48.37
CA LYS A 7 -39.15 25.32 -48.37
C LYS A 7 -37.68 25.72 -48.47
N ILE A 8 -37.35 26.72 -49.28
CA ILE A 8 -35.96 27.22 -49.43
C ILE A 8 -35.51 27.91 -48.13
N PHE A 9 -36.37 28.75 -47.54
CA PHE A 9 -36.10 29.41 -46.25
C PHE A 9 -35.89 28.41 -45.10
N LEU A 10 -36.72 27.37 -45.01
CA LEU A 10 -36.58 26.31 -44.01
C LEU A 10 -35.34 25.45 -44.24
N LYS A 11 -34.94 25.15 -45.49
CA LYS A 11 -33.67 24.47 -45.80
C LYS A 11 -32.45 25.30 -45.39
N GLY A 12 -32.48 26.61 -45.62
CA GLY A 12 -31.41 27.53 -45.20
C GLY A 12 -31.24 27.57 -43.68
N LYS A 13 -32.34 27.70 -42.93
CA LYS A 13 -32.32 27.64 -41.46
C LYS A 13 -31.85 26.30 -40.91
N ARG A 14 -32.22 25.19 -41.56
CA ARG A 14 -31.80 23.84 -41.13
C ARG A 14 -30.30 23.62 -41.36
N LYS A 15 -29.73 24.10 -42.48
CA LYS A 15 -28.28 24.07 -42.71
C LYS A 15 -27.51 24.94 -41.70
N LEU A 16 -28.00 26.15 -41.43
CA LEU A 16 -27.38 27.05 -40.45
C LEU A 16 -27.41 26.46 -39.04
N LEU A 17 -28.53 25.83 -38.64
CA LEU A 17 -28.67 25.16 -37.36
C LEU A 17 -27.71 23.96 -37.23
N ILE A 18 -27.55 23.15 -38.28
CA ILE A 18 -26.60 22.03 -38.29
C ILE A 18 -25.16 22.54 -38.12
N ILE A 19 -24.76 23.59 -38.84
CA ILE A 19 -23.40 24.15 -38.72
C ILE A 19 -23.15 24.67 -37.31
N ILE A 20 -24.10 25.41 -36.72
CA ILE A 20 -23.96 25.93 -35.35
C ILE A 20 -23.83 24.77 -34.34
N ILE A 21 -24.66 23.73 -34.45
CA ILE A 21 -24.58 22.55 -33.57
C ILE A 21 -23.24 21.83 -33.74
N SER A 22 -22.76 21.64 -34.97
CA SER A 22 -21.46 21.02 -35.25
C SER A 22 -20.29 21.83 -34.68
N THR A 23 -20.30 23.15 -34.84
CA THR A 23 -19.25 24.03 -34.29
C THR A 23 -19.29 24.08 -32.77
N VAL A 24 -20.47 24.11 -32.15
CA VAL A 24 -20.62 24.02 -30.69
C VAL A 24 -20.16 22.64 -30.18
N LEU A 25 -20.45 21.55 -30.89
CA LEU A 25 -19.94 20.22 -30.52
C LEU A 25 -18.42 20.14 -30.66
N ILE A 26 -17.83 20.69 -31.72
CA ILE A 26 -16.37 20.71 -31.92
C ILE A 26 -15.68 21.58 -30.86
N LEU A 27 -16.28 22.72 -30.49
CA LEU A 27 -15.76 23.57 -29.41
C LEU A 27 -15.98 22.95 -28.02
N ALA A 28 -17.08 22.23 -27.79
CA ALA A 28 -17.34 21.50 -26.55
C ALA A 28 -16.42 20.27 -26.42
N LEU A 29 -16.20 19.52 -27.49
CA LEU A 29 -15.22 18.42 -27.55
C LEU A 29 -13.79 18.94 -27.47
N GLY A 30 -13.50 20.08 -28.08
CA GLY A 30 -12.20 20.74 -28.01
C GLY A 30 -11.90 21.30 -26.62
N SER A 31 -12.89 21.87 -25.92
CA SER A 31 -12.71 22.41 -24.56
C SER A 31 -12.71 21.32 -23.48
N THR A 32 -13.48 20.24 -23.65
CA THR A 32 -13.37 19.06 -22.78
C THR A 32 -12.07 18.30 -23.03
N ALA A 33 -11.62 18.16 -24.28
CA ALA A 33 -10.33 17.57 -24.62
C ALA A 33 -9.12 18.48 -24.33
N LEU A 34 -9.30 19.79 -24.10
CA LEU A 34 -8.20 20.67 -23.67
C LEU A 34 -8.17 20.83 -22.15
N GLY A 35 -9.32 20.74 -21.47
CA GLY A 35 -9.45 20.77 -20.01
C GLY A 35 -9.12 19.45 -19.31
N LEU A 36 -9.20 18.31 -20.01
CA LEU A 36 -8.87 16.98 -19.46
C LEU A 36 -7.40 16.57 -19.64
N PHE A 37 -6.58 17.39 -20.28
CA PHE A 37 -5.22 17.00 -20.70
C PHE A 37 -4.09 17.85 -20.12
N ILE A 38 -4.34 18.64 -19.08
CA ILE A 38 -3.24 19.26 -18.33
C ILE A 38 -2.70 18.24 -17.32
N ASN A 39 -1.92 17.34 -17.88
CA ASN A 39 -1.09 16.33 -17.26
C ASN A 39 0.09 16.99 -16.51
N VAL A 40 -0.18 17.75 -15.46
CA VAL A 40 0.86 18.34 -14.60
C VAL A 40 1.14 17.40 -13.44
N GLY A 41 2.42 17.06 -13.24
CA GLY A 41 2.89 16.33 -12.07
C GLY A 41 2.45 16.98 -10.76
N ILE A 42 2.70 16.29 -9.66
CA ILE A 42 2.51 16.85 -8.33
C ILE A 42 3.50 18.01 -8.21
N ASP A 43 3.03 19.17 -7.76
CA ASP A 43 3.81 20.41 -7.78
C ASP A 43 4.78 20.49 -6.60
N VAL A 44 5.78 19.60 -6.61
CA VAL A 44 6.79 19.45 -5.56
C VAL A 44 8.14 19.87 -6.12
N ASP A 45 8.84 20.74 -5.39
CA ASP A 45 10.19 21.17 -5.75
C ASP A 45 11.21 20.12 -5.27
N ILE A 46 11.45 19.12 -6.11
CA ILE A 46 12.43 18.04 -5.86
C ILE A 46 13.83 18.60 -5.60
N SER A 47 14.18 19.76 -6.19
CA SER A 47 15.51 20.36 -6.04
C SER A 47 15.79 20.86 -4.62
N SER A 48 14.72 21.24 -3.91
CA SER A 48 14.76 21.70 -2.51
C SER A 48 14.80 20.55 -1.48
N ILE A 49 14.59 19.30 -1.89
CA ILE A 49 14.60 18.16 -0.98
C ILE A 49 16.02 17.92 -0.49
N GLU A 50 16.23 18.09 0.81
CA GLU A 50 17.47 17.69 1.49
C GLU A 50 17.59 16.16 1.51
N LYS A 51 18.75 15.67 1.09
CA LYS A 51 19.13 14.26 1.17
C LYS A 51 19.15 13.81 2.63
N VAL A 52 18.66 12.59 2.87
CA VAL A 52 18.89 11.87 4.15
C VAL A 52 20.13 10.98 4.02
N GLY A 53 20.20 10.19 2.95
CA GLY A 53 21.22 9.16 2.77
C GLY A 53 20.92 7.91 3.60
N THR A 54 21.60 6.81 3.26
CA THR A 54 21.51 5.56 3.99
C THR A 54 22.92 5.02 4.22
N ASP A 55 23.17 4.57 5.45
CA ASP A 55 24.35 3.80 5.84
C ASP A 55 24.04 2.30 5.92
N ILE A 56 22.78 1.91 5.68
CA ILE A 56 22.36 0.51 5.71
C ILE A 56 23.11 -0.29 4.67
N VAL A 57 23.60 -1.45 5.08
CA VAL A 57 24.30 -2.37 4.20
C VAL A 57 23.34 -3.43 3.70
N ILE A 58 23.33 -3.61 2.39
CA ILE A 58 22.64 -4.71 1.72
C ILE A 58 23.58 -5.92 1.63
N VAL A 59 23.10 -7.06 2.10
CA VAL A 59 23.63 -8.37 1.75
C VAL A 59 22.73 -8.94 0.65
N PRO A 60 23.19 -8.99 -0.61
CA PRO A 60 22.35 -9.42 -1.73
C PRO A 60 21.85 -10.86 -1.58
N SER A 61 20.67 -11.14 -2.14
CA SER A 61 20.14 -12.50 -2.25
C SER A 61 21.15 -13.43 -2.92
N ALA A 62 21.41 -14.60 -2.32
CA ALA A 62 22.35 -15.58 -2.86
C ALA A 62 21.96 -17.00 -2.45
N ASN A 63 22.12 -17.97 -3.36
CA ASN A 63 21.89 -19.40 -3.10
C ASN A 63 20.51 -19.75 -2.52
N GLY A 64 19.47 -18.98 -2.88
CA GLY A 64 18.10 -19.18 -2.38
C GLY A 64 17.77 -18.41 -1.10
N GLU A 65 18.76 -17.76 -0.47
CA GLU A 65 18.53 -16.86 0.66
C GLU A 65 17.96 -15.52 0.19
N PRO A 66 17.04 -14.91 0.96
CA PRO A 66 16.51 -13.59 0.65
C PRO A 66 17.55 -12.49 0.90
N LEU A 67 17.28 -11.31 0.37
CA LEU A 67 18.06 -10.10 0.64
C LEU A 67 18.05 -9.82 2.14
N SER A 68 19.20 -9.43 2.69
CA SER A 68 19.31 -9.02 4.09
C SER A 68 19.81 -7.59 4.22
N LEU A 69 19.35 -6.90 5.26
CA LEU A 69 19.73 -5.54 5.62
C LEU A 69 20.37 -5.54 7.01
N TYR A 70 21.35 -4.67 7.22
CA TYR A 70 21.82 -4.38 8.56
C TYR A 70 22.30 -2.94 8.71
N LYS A 71 22.18 -2.44 9.93
CA LYS A 71 22.71 -1.14 10.33
C LYS A 71 24.17 -1.30 10.75
N PRO A 72 25.14 -0.58 10.16
CA PRO A 72 26.54 -0.71 10.56
C PRO A 72 26.80 -0.05 11.92
N ASP A 73 27.79 -0.55 12.67
CA ASP A 73 28.26 0.05 13.93
C ASP A 73 29.36 1.12 13.74
N GLY A 74 29.81 1.33 12.49
CA GLY A 74 30.90 2.23 12.12
C GLY A 74 32.30 1.62 12.17
N ASN A 75 32.44 0.33 12.52
CA ASN A 75 33.71 -0.40 12.63
C ASN A 75 33.65 -1.78 11.93
N ASP A 76 33.07 -1.83 10.73
CA ASP A 76 32.85 -3.06 9.93
C ASP A 76 31.95 -4.12 10.61
N GLY A 77 31.24 -3.76 11.69
CA GLY A 77 30.29 -4.62 12.41
C GLY A 77 28.83 -4.21 12.23
N ILE A 78 27.94 -4.93 12.93
CA ILE A 78 26.50 -4.67 12.94
C ILE A 78 26.12 -3.98 14.25
N SER A 79 25.39 -2.87 14.15
CA SER A 79 24.96 -2.04 15.27
C SER A 79 23.97 -2.77 16.19
N SER A 80 24.12 -2.53 17.50
CA SER A 80 23.18 -2.99 18.53
C SER A 80 21.92 -2.11 18.66
N GLU A 81 21.91 -0.93 18.04
CA GLU A 81 20.74 -0.04 18.04
C GLU A 81 19.53 -0.68 17.33
N PRO A 82 18.30 -0.41 17.77
CA PRO A 82 17.10 -0.91 17.11
C PRO A 82 17.02 -0.46 15.64
N PHE A 83 16.59 -1.37 14.76
CA PHE A 83 16.37 -1.08 13.35
C PHE A 83 15.01 -0.40 13.18
N LYS A 84 15.00 0.83 12.64
CA LYS A 84 13.82 1.70 12.54
C LYS A 84 13.18 1.63 11.16
N ILE A 85 11.94 1.19 11.12
CA ILE A 85 11.08 1.24 9.93
C ILE A 85 10.10 2.41 10.06
N LEU A 86 10.08 3.28 9.05
CA LEU A 86 9.02 4.29 8.89
C LEU A 86 8.05 3.82 7.81
N SER A 87 6.78 3.68 8.17
CA SER A 87 5.76 3.11 7.30
C SER A 87 4.65 4.10 6.98
N PHE A 88 4.35 4.21 5.69
CA PHE A 88 3.28 5.02 5.12
C PHE A 88 2.25 4.11 4.43
N THR A 89 1.02 4.57 4.32
CA THR A 89 -0.04 3.89 3.57
C THR A 89 -1.02 4.91 3.02
N ASP A 90 -1.70 4.56 1.92
CA ASP A 90 -2.83 5.32 1.39
C ASP A 90 -2.47 6.81 1.19
N THR A 91 -1.30 7.05 0.59
CA THR A 91 -0.78 8.41 0.40
C THR A 91 -1.56 9.17 -0.68
N HIS A 92 -2.09 8.44 -1.67
CA HIS A 92 -2.98 8.96 -2.71
C HIS A 92 -2.40 10.20 -3.40
N PHE A 93 -1.10 10.14 -3.75
CA PHE A 93 -0.34 11.31 -4.16
C PHE A 93 -0.91 12.01 -5.40
N ASP A 94 -1.64 11.30 -6.24
CA ASP A 94 -2.06 11.77 -7.55
C ASP A 94 -3.58 11.99 -7.71
N THR A 95 -4.39 11.72 -6.68
CA THR A 95 -5.85 11.88 -6.77
C THR A 95 -6.26 13.36 -6.87
N TYR A 96 -5.64 14.23 -6.06
CA TYR A 96 -5.96 15.67 -6.03
C TYR A 96 -4.68 16.50 -5.95
N ARG A 97 -4.29 17.18 -7.04
CA ARG A 97 -2.99 17.84 -7.18
C ARG A 97 -2.50 18.64 -5.95
N LYS A 98 -3.35 19.51 -5.38
CA LYS A 98 -2.97 20.32 -4.20
C LYS A 98 -2.77 19.48 -2.94
N LYS A 99 -3.64 18.49 -2.72
CA LYS A 99 -3.58 17.61 -1.55
C LYS A 99 -2.45 16.58 -1.69
N GLY A 100 -2.22 16.08 -2.90
CA GLY A 100 -1.09 15.23 -3.27
C GLY A 100 0.25 15.89 -2.99
N LYS A 101 0.37 17.20 -3.26
CA LYS A 101 1.55 17.99 -2.87
C LYS A 101 1.77 17.93 -1.36
N TYR A 102 0.74 18.16 -0.55
CA TYR A 102 0.86 18.10 0.91
C TYR A 102 1.20 16.70 1.42
N SER A 103 0.60 15.64 0.85
CA SER A 103 0.98 14.26 1.16
C SER A 103 2.47 14.02 0.89
N MET A 104 2.99 14.48 -0.26
CA MET A 104 4.39 14.31 -0.63
C MET A 104 5.32 15.12 0.28
N GLU A 105 5.02 16.39 0.55
CA GLU A 105 5.77 17.24 1.49
C GLU A 105 5.76 16.66 2.90
N TYR A 106 4.63 16.10 3.35
CA TYR A 106 4.50 15.39 4.62
C TYR A 106 5.40 14.15 4.67
N MET A 107 5.37 13.31 3.62
CA MET A 107 6.23 12.14 3.52
C MET A 107 7.70 12.53 3.60
N VAL A 108 8.13 13.48 2.76
CA VAL A 108 9.51 13.99 2.72
C VAL A 108 9.94 14.51 4.10
N ALA A 109 9.12 15.35 4.74
CA ALA A 109 9.43 15.92 6.04
C ALA A 109 9.56 14.84 7.14
N ASN A 110 8.71 13.80 7.13
CA ASN A 110 8.82 12.71 8.11
C ASN A 110 10.04 11.83 7.84
N ILE A 111 10.38 11.53 6.58
CA ILE A 111 11.61 10.79 6.26
C ILE A 111 12.85 11.58 6.73
N GLN A 112 12.91 12.88 6.45
CA GLN A 112 14.01 13.76 6.86
C GLN A 112 14.11 13.90 8.39
N ARG A 113 12.97 13.98 9.09
CA ARG A 113 12.92 14.09 10.55
C ARG A 113 13.34 12.79 11.22
N GLU A 114 12.76 11.67 10.81
CA GLU A 114 12.90 10.39 11.51
C GLU A 114 14.19 9.65 11.15
N LYS A 115 14.74 9.91 9.95
CA LYS A 115 15.93 9.25 9.39
C LYS A 115 15.86 7.72 9.57
N PRO A 116 14.86 7.07 8.97
CA PRO A 116 14.64 5.63 9.15
C PRO A 116 15.71 4.80 8.46
N ASP A 117 15.89 3.58 8.95
CA ASP A 117 16.76 2.57 8.33
C ASP A 117 16.08 1.93 7.10
N LEU A 118 14.74 1.85 7.11
CA LEU A 118 13.93 1.43 5.97
C LEU A 118 12.61 2.21 5.91
N VAL A 119 12.21 2.61 4.70
CA VAL A 119 10.86 3.15 4.45
C VAL A 119 9.96 2.07 3.85
N VAL A 120 8.76 1.88 4.39
CA VAL A 120 7.78 0.91 3.88
C VAL A 120 6.52 1.61 3.42
N PHE A 121 6.05 1.31 2.21
CA PHE A 121 4.75 1.78 1.71
C PHE A 121 3.75 0.62 1.60
N VAL A 122 2.68 0.68 2.38
CA VAL A 122 1.67 -0.38 2.45
C VAL A 122 0.52 -0.12 1.47
N GLY A 123 0.85 0.07 0.19
CA GLY A 123 -0.12 0.23 -0.90
C GLY A 123 -0.77 1.61 -1.02
N ASP A 124 -1.53 1.76 -2.11
CA ASP A 124 -2.28 2.95 -2.50
C ASP A 124 -1.43 4.23 -2.46
N ILE A 125 -0.24 4.13 -3.04
CA ILE A 125 0.65 5.28 -3.27
C ILE A 125 0.08 6.13 -4.41
N ILE A 126 -0.22 5.48 -5.53
CA ILE A 126 -0.59 6.10 -6.80
C ILE A 126 -1.91 5.49 -7.28
N THR A 127 -2.98 6.29 -7.29
CA THR A 127 -4.38 5.82 -7.39
C THR A 127 -5.12 6.36 -8.61
N SER A 128 -4.58 7.39 -9.28
CA SER A 128 -5.24 8.00 -10.43
C SER A 128 -4.94 7.26 -11.73
N SER A 129 -5.76 7.52 -12.76
CA SER A 129 -5.50 7.03 -14.12
C SER A 129 -4.32 7.74 -14.79
N SER A 130 -3.63 7.09 -15.74
CA SER A 130 -2.47 7.67 -16.45
C SER A 130 -1.31 8.05 -15.50
N ASN A 131 -1.08 7.14 -14.56
CA ASN A 131 -0.20 7.27 -13.39
C ASN A 131 1.29 7.10 -13.65
N LYS A 132 1.76 6.58 -14.80
CA LYS A 132 3.19 6.34 -15.07
C LYS A 132 4.11 7.51 -14.70
N LYS A 133 3.74 8.73 -15.08
CA LYS A 133 4.52 9.94 -14.75
C LYS A 133 4.61 10.21 -13.25
N ARG A 134 3.60 9.79 -12.46
CA ARG A 134 3.50 10.02 -11.02
C ARG A 134 4.29 8.96 -10.27
N VAL A 135 4.25 7.71 -10.75
CA VAL A 135 5.15 6.64 -10.32
C VAL A 135 6.61 7.07 -10.48
N LEU A 136 7.00 7.54 -11.68
CA LEU A 136 8.37 8.02 -11.93
C LEU A 136 8.73 9.19 -11.02
N GLN A 137 7.83 10.17 -10.87
CA GLN A 137 8.07 11.32 -9.98
C GLN A 137 8.23 10.90 -8.51
N PHE A 138 7.44 9.94 -8.03
CA PHE A 138 7.58 9.40 -6.68
C PHE A 138 8.94 8.72 -6.49
N CYS A 139 9.37 7.90 -7.45
CA CYS A 139 10.67 7.26 -7.41
C CYS A 139 11.82 8.29 -7.44
N GLU A 140 11.73 9.34 -8.27
CA GLU A 140 12.70 10.45 -8.28
C GLU A 140 12.80 11.14 -6.91
N VAL A 141 11.69 11.31 -6.19
CA VAL A 141 11.70 11.85 -4.82
C VAL A 141 12.43 10.90 -3.86
N MET A 142 12.16 9.59 -3.94
CA MET A 142 12.82 8.60 -3.09
C MET A 142 14.33 8.52 -3.38
N GLU A 143 14.74 8.56 -4.65
CA GLU A 143 16.16 8.62 -5.03
C GLU A 143 16.83 9.91 -4.57
N LYS A 144 16.10 11.03 -4.55
CA LYS A 144 16.62 12.29 -4.03
C LYS A 144 16.86 12.24 -2.52
N LEU A 145 16.03 11.49 -1.78
CA LEU A 145 16.19 11.25 -0.34
C LEU A 145 17.34 10.29 -0.04
N GLU A 146 17.67 9.39 -0.99
CA GLU A 146 18.68 8.33 -0.86
C GLU A 146 18.45 7.44 0.37
N VAL A 147 17.21 6.97 0.54
CA VAL A 147 16.83 6.02 1.60
C VAL A 147 16.32 4.74 0.96
N TYR A 148 16.66 3.58 1.54
CA TYR A 148 16.06 2.33 1.09
C TYR A 148 14.57 2.30 1.39
N TRP A 149 13.81 1.77 0.44
CA TRP A 149 12.38 1.65 0.56
C TRP A 149 11.84 0.41 -0.12
N VAL A 150 10.67 -0.06 0.33
CA VAL A 150 9.97 -1.21 -0.23
C VAL A 150 8.46 -0.97 -0.15
N THR A 151 7.70 -1.64 -0.99
CA THR A 151 6.25 -1.45 -1.04
C THR A 151 5.51 -2.76 -1.30
N VAL A 152 4.23 -2.81 -0.90
CA VAL A 152 3.23 -3.69 -1.50
C VAL A 152 2.28 -2.85 -2.34
N LEU A 153 1.72 -3.42 -3.40
CA LEU A 153 0.70 -2.73 -4.20
C LEU A 153 -0.61 -2.64 -3.43
N GLY A 154 -1.30 -1.51 -3.54
CA GLY A 154 -2.65 -1.39 -3.03
C GLY A 154 -3.70 -1.86 -4.03
N ASN A 155 -4.97 -1.70 -3.67
CA ASN A 155 -6.05 -2.08 -4.59
C ASN A 155 -6.22 -1.06 -5.73
N HIS A 156 -5.71 0.17 -5.61
CA HIS A 156 -5.83 1.19 -6.65
C HIS A 156 -4.71 1.11 -7.71
N GLU A 157 -3.53 0.58 -7.38
CA GLU A 157 -2.49 0.34 -8.38
C GLU A 157 -2.94 -0.69 -9.43
N GLY A 158 -3.17 -0.23 -10.67
CA GLY A 158 -3.57 -1.09 -11.78
C GLY A 158 -5.07 -1.38 -11.87
N ASP A 159 -5.91 -0.63 -11.15
CA ASP A 159 -7.36 -0.88 -11.03
C ASP A 159 -8.21 -0.43 -12.23
N ASN A 160 -7.61 0.27 -13.18
CA ASN A 160 -8.32 0.92 -14.28
C ASN A 160 -7.61 0.72 -15.61
N PHE A 161 -8.35 0.62 -16.72
CA PHE A 161 -7.83 0.39 -18.07
C PHE A 161 -6.88 1.48 -18.60
N ARG A 162 -6.81 2.63 -17.92
CA ARG A 162 -5.88 3.74 -18.22
C ARG A 162 -4.65 3.78 -17.30
N SER A 163 -4.60 2.92 -16.29
CA SER A 163 -3.43 2.70 -15.44
C SER A 163 -2.39 1.90 -16.21
N ILE A 164 -1.12 2.04 -15.82
CA ILE A 164 -0.14 0.98 -16.10
C ILE A 164 -0.56 -0.30 -15.36
N SER A 165 -0.08 -1.46 -15.82
CA SER A 165 -0.41 -2.72 -15.16
C SER A 165 0.28 -2.84 -13.79
N ARG A 166 -0.19 -3.75 -12.94
CA ARG A 166 0.43 -4.04 -11.64
C ARG A 166 1.88 -4.50 -11.82
N GLU A 167 2.14 -5.31 -12.83
CA GLU A 167 3.47 -5.74 -13.24
C GLU A 167 4.34 -4.53 -13.62
N GLU A 168 3.82 -3.60 -14.44
CA GLU A 168 4.56 -2.41 -14.84
C GLU A 168 4.85 -1.46 -13.66
N PHE A 169 3.98 -1.40 -12.64
CA PHE A 169 4.31 -0.72 -11.37
C PHE A 169 5.54 -1.33 -10.71
N ILE A 170 5.56 -2.65 -10.54
CA ILE A 170 6.68 -3.38 -9.93
C ILE A 170 7.96 -3.20 -10.75
N GLU A 171 7.90 -3.35 -12.07
CA GLU A 171 9.05 -3.17 -12.96
C GLU A 171 9.65 -1.77 -12.84
N ILE A 172 8.80 -0.73 -12.77
CA ILE A 172 9.28 0.63 -12.57
C ILE A 172 9.91 0.76 -11.19
N TYR A 173 9.23 0.33 -10.11
CA TYR A 173 9.76 0.44 -8.75
C TYR A 173 11.11 -0.27 -8.60
N ALA A 174 11.21 -1.53 -9.03
CA ALA A 174 12.44 -2.33 -8.95
C ALA A 174 13.59 -1.80 -9.83
N SER A 175 13.31 -0.91 -10.79
CA SER A 175 14.35 -0.28 -11.61
C SER A 175 15.16 0.80 -10.86
N TYR A 176 14.70 1.23 -9.68
CA TYR A 176 15.34 2.27 -8.88
C TYR A 176 16.28 1.67 -7.82
N PRO A 177 17.55 2.14 -7.72
CA PRO A 177 18.57 1.53 -6.85
C PRO A 177 18.20 1.42 -5.37
N HIS A 178 17.42 2.35 -4.84
CA HIS A 178 17.03 2.33 -3.43
C HIS A 178 15.71 1.59 -3.18
N CYS A 179 15.03 1.09 -4.22
CA CYS A 179 13.84 0.26 -4.05
C CYS A 179 14.25 -1.21 -3.88
N LEU A 180 13.79 -1.83 -2.80
CA LEU A 180 14.12 -3.21 -2.46
C LEU A 180 13.03 -4.21 -2.86
N ILE A 181 12.02 -3.76 -3.62
CA ILE A 181 10.95 -4.65 -4.09
C ILE A 181 11.51 -5.66 -5.10
N ASP A 182 11.08 -6.90 -4.96
CA ASP A 182 11.55 -7.99 -5.79
C ASP A 182 10.57 -8.24 -6.95
N ALA A 183 11.01 -7.88 -8.16
CA ALA A 183 10.22 -8.05 -9.39
C ALA A 183 10.22 -9.47 -9.96
N GLU A 184 11.08 -10.36 -9.45
CA GLU A 184 11.19 -11.71 -9.98
C GLU A 184 10.00 -12.57 -9.55
N LYS A 185 9.53 -13.41 -10.47
CA LYS A 185 8.51 -14.41 -10.15
C LYS A 185 9.02 -15.35 -9.06
N LYS A 186 8.16 -15.66 -8.09
CA LYS A 186 8.45 -16.64 -7.05
C LYS A 186 7.82 -17.97 -7.42
N TYR A 187 8.47 -19.04 -6.97
CA TYR A 187 7.98 -20.39 -7.12
C TYR A 187 8.06 -21.07 -5.75
N THR A 188 7.08 -21.89 -5.46
CA THR A 188 7.07 -22.79 -4.30
C THR A 188 8.02 -23.98 -4.53
N SER A 189 8.25 -24.78 -3.50
CA SER A 189 9.06 -26.01 -3.59
C SER A 189 8.52 -27.03 -4.60
N ASN A 190 7.22 -27.00 -4.90
CA ASN A 190 6.59 -27.84 -5.93
C ASN A 190 6.57 -27.21 -7.33
N ASN A 191 7.34 -26.14 -7.56
CA ASN A 191 7.46 -25.43 -8.84
C ASN A 191 6.13 -24.83 -9.33
N GLU A 192 5.25 -24.46 -8.39
CA GLU A 192 4.04 -23.69 -8.65
C GLU A 192 4.39 -22.20 -8.64
N GLU A 193 3.92 -21.44 -9.62
CA GLU A 193 4.12 -19.99 -9.65
C GLU A 193 3.32 -19.34 -8.51
N VAL A 194 4.02 -18.57 -7.69
CA VAL A 194 3.41 -17.81 -6.59
C VAL A 194 2.64 -16.64 -7.20
N TRP A 195 1.38 -16.53 -6.82
CA TRP A 195 0.49 -15.50 -7.33
C TRP A 195 0.90 -14.10 -6.85
N GLY A 196 0.55 -13.08 -7.63
CA GLY A 196 0.72 -11.68 -7.26
C GLY A 196 2.06 -11.09 -7.71
N ASN A 197 2.20 -9.78 -7.53
CA ASN A 197 3.29 -9.00 -8.06
C ASN A 197 4.11 -8.38 -6.93
N GLY A 198 5.45 -8.48 -7.00
CA GLY A 198 6.31 -7.83 -6.02
C GLY A 198 6.39 -8.54 -4.65
N ASN A 199 5.97 -9.80 -4.55
CA ASN A 199 6.11 -10.57 -3.31
C ASN A 199 7.59 -10.60 -2.88
N THR A 200 7.90 -9.98 -1.74
CA THR A 200 9.28 -9.70 -1.32
C THR A 200 9.51 -10.22 0.09
N GLN A 201 10.68 -10.81 0.33
CA GLN A 201 11.17 -11.18 1.66
C GLN A 201 12.48 -10.44 1.92
N ILE A 202 12.58 -9.77 3.06
CA ILE A 202 13.79 -9.05 3.49
C ILE A 202 14.13 -9.46 4.92
N ASN A 203 15.34 -9.93 5.15
CA ASN A 203 15.84 -10.23 6.48
C ASN A 203 16.50 -8.99 7.10
N VAL A 204 16.33 -8.81 8.41
CA VAL A 204 17.07 -7.82 9.20
C VAL A 204 18.08 -8.56 10.06
N LEU A 205 19.36 -8.23 9.87
CA LEU A 205 20.45 -8.81 10.65
C LEU A 205 20.77 -7.95 11.87
N THR A 206 21.08 -8.61 12.97
CA THR A 206 21.55 -8.02 14.23
C THR A 206 22.98 -8.44 14.54
N GLU A 207 23.49 -8.04 15.70
CA GLU A 207 24.86 -8.35 16.13
C GLU A 207 25.20 -9.84 15.92
N GLY A 208 26.40 -10.11 15.37
CA GLY A 208 26.84 -11.47 15.03
C GLY A 208 26.27 -12.04 13.73
N GLY A 209 25.53 -11.24 12.94
CA GLY A 209 24.97 -11.66 11.65
C GLY A 209 23.72 -12.55 11.78
N VAL A 210 23.05 -12.47 12.92
CA VAL A 210 21.83 -13.25 13.20
C VAL A 210 20.64 -12.61 12.51
N VAL A 211 19.82 -13.41 11.84
CA VAL A 211 18.51 -12.96 11.34
C VAL A 211 17.56 -12.86 12.53
N SER A 212 17.30 -11.64 13.03
CA SER A 212 16.38 -11.45 14.16
C SER A 212 14.92 -11.32 13.71
N GLN A 213 14.73 -10.75 12.52
CA GLN A 213 13.43 -10.48 11.93
C GLN A 213 13.44 -10.78 10.42
N SER A 214 12.41 -11.44 9.92
CA SER A 214 12.11 -11.53 8.48
C SER A 214 10.86 -10.73 8.15
N LEU A 215 10.96 -9.85 7.16
CA LEU A 215 9.88 -8.97 6.71
C LEU A 215 9.30 -9.54 5.41
N PHE A 216 8.01 -9.83 5.41
CA PHE A 216 7.28 -10.32 4.25
C PHE A 216 6.38 -9.21 3.70
N PHE A 217 6.49 -8.94 2.41
CA PHE A 217 5.65 -8.00 1.67
C PHE A 217 4.85 -8.82 0.66
N ILE A 218 3.53 -8.92 0.89
CA ILE A 218 2.66 -9.83 0.13
C ILE A 218 1.62 -9.02 -0.63
N ASP A 219 1.51 -9.27 -1.93
CA ASP A 219 0.48 -8.66 -2.77
C ASP A 219 -0.89 -9.22 -2.41
N SER A 220 -1.76 -8.38 -1.85
CA SER A 220 -3.13 -8.76 -1.48
C SER A 220 -4.13 -8.62 -2.65
N GLY A 221 -3.69 -8.13 -3.80
CA GLY A 221 -4.53 -7.95 -4.98
C GLY A 221 -5.36 -6.66 -4.99
N ASN A 222 -6.49 -6.71 -5.70
CA ASN A 222 -7.43 -5.60 -5.85
C ASN A 222 -8.86 -6.06 -5.56
N ARG A 223 -9.59 -6.47 -6.60
CA ARG A 223 -10.88 -7.16 -6.49
C ARG A 223 -10.69 -8.60 -6.91
N VAL A 224 -11.50 -9.48 -6.35
CA VAL A 224 -11.50 -10.89 -6.72
C VAL A 224 -11.68 -11.05 -8.23
N SER A 225 -11.00 -12.06 -8.80
CA SER A 225 -11.24 -12.44 -10.19
C SER A 225 -12.67 -12.97 -10.36
N LYS A 226 -13.20 -12.95 -11.59
CA LYS A 226 -14.53 -13.54 -11.85
C LYS A 226 -14.53 -15.03 -11.56
N GLU A 227 -13.42 -15.67 -11.88
CA GLU A 227 -13.17 -17.09 -11.68
C GLU A 227 -13.21 -17.43 -10.18
N ASP A 228 -12.50 -16.66 -9.35
CA ASP A 228 -12.50 -16.82 -7.89
C ASP A 228 -13.89 -16.53 -7.30
N ALA A 229 -14.54 -15.45 -7.71
CA ALA A 229 -15.87 -15.10 -7.23
C ALA A 229 -16.90 -16.22 -7.48
N ILE A 230 -16.84 -16.86 -8.66
CA ILE A 230 -17.69 -18.00 -8.99
C ILE A 230 -17.28 -19.25 -8.19
N ALA A 231 -15.99 -19.56 -8.13
CA ALA A 231 -15.49 -20.76 -7.47
C ALA A 231 -15.78 -20.76 -5.96
N LEU A 232 -15.71 -19.58 -5.33
CA LEU A 232 -15.90 -19.39 -3.89
C LEU A 232 -17.32 -18.95 -3.53
N ASN A 233 -18.16 -18.65 -4.53
CA ASN A 233 -19.52 -18.14 -4.34
C ASN A 233 -19.57 -16.87 -3.45
N ILE A 234 -18.74 -15.89 -3.79
CA ILE A 234 -18.64 -14.58 -3.12
C ILE A 234 -19.00 -13.45 -4.10
N ASP A 235 -19.18 -12.23 -3.60
CA ASP A 235 -19.48 -11.08 -4.47
C ASP A 235 -18.31 -10.84 -5.43
N LYS A 236 -18.60 -10.61 -6.71
CA LYS A 236 -17.58 -10.22 -7.71
C LYS A 236 -16.94 -8.86 -7.42
N GLU A 237 -17.59 -8.04 -6.60
CA GLU A 237 -17.06 -6.78 -6.11
C GLU A 237 -16.31 -6.98 -4.79
N SER A 238 -16.15 -8.20 -4.28
CA SER A 238 -15.33 -8.44 -3.09
C SER A 238 -13.88 -8.02 -3.31
N TYR A 239 -13.22 -7.58 -2.25
CA TYR A 239 -11.78 -7.37 -2.28
C TYR A 239 -11.05 -8.69 -2.43
N ASP A 240 -9.90 -8.65 -3.08
CA ASP A 240 -9.09 -9.84 -3.29
C ASP A 240 -8.41 -10.31 -1.99
N PHE A 241 -7.81 -11.49 -2.02
CA PHE A 241 -7.19 -12.15 -0.87
C PHE A 241 -5.85 -12.78 -1.22
N VAL A 242 -4.99 -12.96 -0.21
CA VAL A 242 -3.72 -13.68 -0.34
C VAL A 242 -3.99 -15.13 -0.73
N LYS A 243 -3.42 -15.56 -1.86
CA LYS A 243 -3.71 -16.86 -2.50
C LYS A 243 -2.95 -18.01 -1.85
N GLU A 244 -3.42 -19.24 -2.07
CA GLU A 244 -2.81 -20.46 -1.53
C GLU A 244 -1.31 -20.57 -1.89
N SER A 245 -0.91 -20.24 -3.12
CA SER A 245 0.51 -20.30 -3.52
C SER A 245 1.38 -19.28 -2.80
N GLN A 246 0.83 -18.12 -2.41
CA GLN A 246 1.51 -17.13 -1.56
C GLN A 246 1.60 -17.62 -0.11
N ILE A 247 0.56 -18.25 0.42
CA ILE A 247 0.57 -18.85 1.76
C ILE A 247 1.63 -19.93 1.83
N ARG A 248 1.64 -20.88 0.88
CA ARG A 248 2.65 -21.94 0.81
C ARG A 248 4.06 -21.38 0.71
N TRP A 249 4.26 -20.36 -0.13
CA TRP A 249 5.54 -19.67 -0.23
C TRP A 249 5.95 -19.06 1.12
N TYR A 250 5.07 -18.35 1.80
CA TYR A 250 5.33 -17.80 3.13
C TYR A 250 5.70 -18.91 4.13
N GLU A 251 4.96 -20.01 4.16
CA GLU A 251 5.22 -21.15 5.05
C GLU A 251 6.61 -21.75 4.83
N GLU A 252 6.96 -22.04 3.57
CA GLU A 252 8.26 -22.57 3.18
C GLU A 252 9.40 -21.62 3.58
N ARG A 253 9.18 -20.31 3.45
CA ARG A 253 10.18 -19.30 3.83
C ARG A 253 10.34 -19.19 5.34
N VAL A 254 9.26 -19.25 6.11
CA VAL A 254 9.35 -19.24 7.58
C VAL A 254 10.03 -20.51 8.09
N GLU A 255 9.74 -21.67 7.50
CA GLU A 255 10.38 -22.95 7.87
C GLU A 255 11.89 -22.97 7.57
N ALA A 256 12.33 -22.22 6.56
CA ALA A 256 13.74 -22.08 6.23
C ALA A 256 14.50 -21.10 7.15
N LEU A 257 13.80 -20.29 7.95
CA LEU A 257 14.45 -19.32 8.85
C LEU A 257 15.20 -20.03 9.99
N PRO A 258 16.31 -19.45 10.48
CA PRO A 258 16.93 -19.90 11.72
C PRO A 258 15.93 -19.94 12.87
N LEU A 259 16.06 -20.96 13.74
CA LEU A 259 15.16 -21.12 14.89
C LEU A 259 15.17 -19.87 15.78
N GLY A 260 13.99 -19.38 16.12
CA GLY A 260 13.81 -18.18 16.96
C GLY A 260 13.76 -16.87 16.18
N THR A 261 13.95 -16.89 14.86
CA THR A 261 13.69 -15.73 14.00
C THR A 261 12.21 -15.34 14.10
N LYS A 262 11.95 -14.05 14.31
CA LYS A 262 10.59 -13.48 14.29
C LYS A 262 10.27 -12.96 12.89
N SER A 263 9.00 -12.73 12.60
CA SER A 263 8.62 -12.12 11.34
C SER A 263 7.48 -11.11 11.45
N MET A 264 7.40 -10.25 10.43
CA MET A 264 6.28 -9.34 10.20
C MET A 264 5.77 -9.50 8.78
N ILE A 265 4.47 -9.33 8.59
CA ILE A 265 3.83 -9.32 7.27
C ILE A 265 3.27 -7.93 7.01
N PHE A 266 3.54 -7.39 5.82
CA PHE A 266 2.92 -6.19 5.27
C PHE A 266 2.04 -6.61 4.10
N VAL A 267 0.76 -6.25 4.17
CA VAL A 267 -0.28 -6.47 3.15
C VAL A 267 -1.12 -5.22 3.05
N HIS A 268 -1.67 -4.89 1.88
CA HIS A 268 -2.47 -3.67 1.79
C HIS A 268 -3.89 -3.88 2.33
N ILE A 269 -4.62 -4.84 1.76
CA ILE A 269 -6.00 -5.17 2.15
C ILE A 269 -5.98 -5.94 3.48
N PRO A 270 -6.79 -5.55 4.48
CA PRO A 270 -6.83 -6.23 5.77
C PRO A 270 -7.33 -7.67 5.63
N LEU A 271 -6.82 -8.54 6.49
CA LEU A 271 -7.33 -9.91 6.61
C LEU A 271 -8.71 -9.90 7.31
N PRO A 272 -9.60 -10.88 7.06
CA PRO A 272 -10.88 -10.99 7.76
C PRO A 272 -10.75 -10.96 9.30
N GLU A 273 -9.64 -11.45 9.84
CA GLU A 273 -9.36 -11.51 11.27
C GLU A 273 -9.21 -10.12 11.92
N TYR A 274 -9.02 -9.06 11.12
CA TYR A 274 -9.11 -7.70 11.63
C TYR A 274 -10.50 -7.38 12.17
N GLN A 275 -11.57 -7.84 11.49
CA GLN A 275 -12.93 -7.66 11.97
C GLN A 275 -13.22 -8.59 13.16
N GLU A 276 -12.76 -9.85 13.09
CA GLU A 276 -12.91 -10.80 14.20
C GLU A 276 -12.26 -10.28 15.50
N ALA A 277 -11.08 -9.67 15.39
CA ALA A 277 -10.40 -9.07 16.53
C ALA A 277 -11.15 -7.86 17.11
N VAL A 278 -11.81 -7.05 16.28
CA VAL A 278 -12.66 -5.94 16.72
C VAL A 278 -13.94 -6.43 17.40
N ASP A 279 -14.48 -7.55 16.94
CA ASP A 279 -15.68 -8.16 17.50
C ASP A 279 -15.42 -8.83 18.84
N ASP A 280 -14.25 -9.47 18.99
CA ASP A 280 -13.82 -10.11 20.24
C ASP A 280 -13.30 -9.10 21.29
N ALA A 281 -12.81 -7.94 20.86
CA ALA A 281 -12.33 -6.89 21.77
C ALA A 281 -13.40 -6.41 22.75
N VAL A 282 -13.00 -6.23 24.02
CA VAL A 282 -13.88 -5.70 25.06
C VAL A 282 -14.18 -4.22 24.79
N LYS A 283 -15.46 -3.85 24.86
CA LYS A 283 -15.94 -2.49 24.60
C LYS A 283 -16.59 -1.89 25.86
N ASN A 284 -16.37 -0.60 26.06
CA ASN A 284 -17.07 0.22 27.03
C ASN A 284 -18.56 0.37 26.65
N PRO A 285 -19.43 0.80 27.57
CA PRO A 285 -20.85 1.04 27.27
C PRO A 285 -21.12 2.05 26.13
N ASP A 286 -20.17 2.92 25.82
CA ASP A 286 -20.24 3.89 24.72
C ASP A 286 -19.77 3.33 23.36
N GLY A 287 -19.39 2.04 23.32
CA GLY A 287 -18.92 1.34 22.12
C GLY A 287 -17.43 1.53 21.81
N THR A 288 -16.70 2.33 22.59
CA THR A 288 -15.24 2.45 22.43
C THR A 288 -14.51 1.25 23.04
N PHE A 289 -13.28 0.97 22.60
CA PHE A 289 -12.47 -0.10 23.19
C PHE A 289 -12.13 0.17 24.66
N ASP A 290 -12.22 -0.88 25.48
CA ASP A 290 -11.66 -0.90 26.83
C ASP A 290 -10.20 -1.37 26.77
N TYR A 291 -9.27 -0.42 26.75
CA TYR A 291 -7.82 -0.69 26.68
C TYR A 291 -7.24 -1.35 27.94
N ALA A 292 -8.00 -1.40 29.04
CA ALA A 292 -7.58 -2.06 30.27
C ALA A 292 -8.04 -3.52 30.34
N ALA A 293 -8.94 -3.93 29.45
CA ALA A 293 -9.53 -5.25 29.44
C ALA A 293 -8.89 -6.16 28.40
N ILE A 294 -8.85 -7.45 28.73
CA ILE A 294 -8.48 -8.53 27.82
C ILE A 294 -9.73 -9.40 27.66
N SER A 295 -10.09 -9.76 26.43
CA SER A 295 -11.24 -10.62 26.17
C SER A 295 -11.02 -12.02 26.79
N ALA A 296 -12.09 -12.82 26.84
CA ALA A 296 -11.96 -14.22 27.27
C ALA A 296 -11.01 -15.03 26.38
N GLU A 297 -10.91 -14.67 25.09
CA GLU A 297 -10.04 -15.30 24.09
C GLU A 297 -8.63 -14.68 24.04
N GLY A 298 -8.31 -13.76 24.97
CA GLY A 298 -6.98 -13.16 25.09
C GLY A 298 -6.74 -11.93 24.20
N THR A 299 -7.79 -11.40 23.55
CA THR A 299 -7.68 -10.22 22.69
C THR A 299 -7.46 -8.96 23.50
N ASN A 300 -6.46 -8.18 23.11
CA ASN A 300 -6.09 -6.95 23.81
C ASN A 300 -5.91 -5.79 22.83
N VAL A 301 -6.69 -4.72 23.02
CA VAL A 301 -6.56 -3.50 22.23
C VAL A 301 -5.47 -2.63 22.85
N LEU A 302 -4.36 -2.45 22.14
CA LEU A 302 -3.21 -1.71 22.65
C LEU A 302 -3.28 -0.22 22.33
N PHE A 303 -3.91 0.12 21.20
CA PHE A 303 -3.94 1.49 20.68
C PHE A 303 -5.03 1.67 19.63
N GLY A 304 -5.47 2.92 19.44
CA GLY A 304 -6.25 3.37 18.28
C GLY A 304 -7.71 2.92 18.29
N LYS A 305 -8.43 3.22 17.20
CA LYS A 305 -9.88 3.08 17.09
C LYS A 305 -10.28 2.41 15.77
N SER A 306 -11.37 1.64 15.81
CA SER A 306 -12.10 1.20 14.63
C SER A 306 -13.13 2.28 14.26
N ASN A 307 -12.78 3.15 13.33
CA ASN A 307 -13.61 4.29 12.92
C ASN A 307 -14.42 4.01 11.66
N GLU A 308 -14.12 2.92 10.95
CA GLU A 308 -14.93 2.38 9.86
C GLU A 308 -14.93 0.85 9.89
N GLY A 309 -15.81 0.24 9.10
CA GLY A 309 -15.84 -1.22 8.96
C GLY A 309 -14.57 -1.71 8.26
N VAL A 310 -14.17 -2.94 8.58
CA VAL A 310 -13.02 -3.57 7.94
C VAL A 310 -13.39 -3.98 6.51
N SER A 311 -12.63 -3.49 5.54
CA SER A 311 -12.85 -3.76 4.12
C SER A 311 -11.98 -4.93 3.63
N SER A 312 -12.12 -6.08 4.27
CA SER A 312 -11.44 -7.32 3.86
C SER A 312 -12.16 -8.02 2.72
N SER A 313 -11.53 -9.06 2.17
CA SER A 313 -12.20 -10.06 1.32
C SER A 313 -13.36 -10.75 2.06
N ASP A 314 -14.40 -11.13 1.31
CA ASP A 314 -15.51 -11.98 1.81
C ASP A 314 -15.08 -13.45 1.98
N HIS A 315 -13.89 -13.80 1.50
CA HIS A 315 -13.27 -15.11 1.66
C HIS A 315 -12.04 -15.03 2.56
N ASN A 316 -12.03 -15.86 3.60
CA ASN A 316 -10.85 -16.12 4.42
C ASN A 316 -10.00 -17.23 3.78
N SER A 317 -8.77 -16.88 3.38
CA SER A 317 -7.86 -17.80 2.70
C SER A 317 -7.08 -18.74 3.62
N GLY A 318 -7.17 -18.53 4.94
CA GLY A 318 -6.40 -19.31 5.93
C GLY A 318 -4.98 -18.80 6.17
N LEU A 319 -4.59 -17.63 5.63
CA LEU A 319 -3.27 -17.05 5.90
C LEU A 319 -3.04 -16.82 7.41
N PHE A 320 -4.04 -16.33 8.13
CA PHE A 320 -3.89 -16.07 9.57
C PHE A 320 -3.75 -17.35 10.38
N ASP A 321 -4.48 -18.41 10.02
CA ASP A 321 -4.32 -19.73 10.64
C ASP A 321 -2.89 -20.27 10.41
N SER A 322 -2.35 -20.08 9.21
CA SER A 322 -0.95 -20.41 8.91
C SER A 322 0.03 -19.59 9.76
N ILE A 323 -0.19 -18.27 9.88
CA ILE A 323 0.60 -17.37 10.73
C ILE A 323 0.64 -17.87 12.19
N VAL A 324 -0.53 -18.14 12.77
CA VAL A 324 -0.65 -18.63 14.15
C VAL A 324 0.01 -20.00 14.29
N SER A 325 -0.17 -20.89 13.31
CA SER A 325 0.40 -22.24 13.34
C SER A 325 1.94 -22.25 13.22
N LYS A 326 2.54 -21.36 12.42
CA LYS A 326 4.00 -21.26 12.29
C LYS A 326 4.65 -20.54 13.48
N GLY A 327 3.94 -19.60 14.10
CA GLY A 327 4.36 -18.95 15.35
C GLY A 327 5.57 -18.01 15.27
N SER A 328 6.15 -17.80 14.09
CA SER A 328 7.25 -16.83 13.87
C SER A 328 6.72 -15.39 13.69
N THR A 329 5.59 -15.23 12.99
CA THR A 329 5.05 -13.90 12.66
C THR A 329 4.36 -13.28 13.88
N GLN A 330 4.86 -12.12 14.30
CA GLN A 330 4.38 -11.39 15.47
C GLN A 330 3.44 -10.24 15.12
N ALA A 331 3.49 -9.74 13.88
CA ALA A 331 2.66 -8.65 13.44
C ALA A 331 2.23 -8.81 11.98
N VAL A 332 0.97 -8.45 11.70
CA VAL A 332 0.45 -8.22 10.35
C VAL A 332 0.08 -6.75 10.29
N ILE A 333 0.61 -6.05 9.29
CA ILE A 333 0.45 -4.61 9.10
C ILE A 333 -0.32 -4.37 7.81
N CYS A 334 -1.39 -3.56 7.88
CA CYS A 334 -2.19 -3.20 6.72
C CYS A 334 -2.53 -1.71 6.60
N GLY A 335 -3.13 -1.36 5.47
CA GLY A 335 -3.59 -0.02 5.09
C GLY A 335 -5.07 -0.04 4.74
N HIS A 336 -5.44 0.57 3.60
CA HIS A 336 -6.74 0.44 2.92
C HIS A 336 -7.92 1.12 3.62
N ASP A 337 -8.19 0.79 4.88
CA ASP A 337 -9.23 1.47 5.68
C ASP A 337 -8.66 2.74 6.30
N HIS A 338 -8.77 3.83 5.54
CA HIS A 338 -8.07 5.10 5.78
C HIS A 338 -8.26 5.74 7.18
N VAL A 339 -9.31 5.38 7.93
CA VAL A 339 -9.56 5.97 9.27
C VAL A 339 -9.45 4.96 10.41
N ASN A 340 -9.27 3.68 10.11
CA ASN A 340 -8.88 2.70 11.11
C ASN A 340 -7.40 2.94 11.47
N ASN A 341 -7.08 2.89 12.77
CA ASN A 341 -5.71 3.09 13.24
C ASN A 341 -5.39 2.25 14.49
N TYR A 342 -6.16 1.20 14.71
CA TYR A 342 -6.02 0.35 15.88
C TYR A 342 -4.85 -0.63 15.77
N ARG A 343 -4.37 -1.06 16.94
CA ARG A 343 -3.43 -2.16 17.12
C ARG A 343 -4.03 -3.13 18.12
N ILE A 344 -4.39 -4.31 17.66
CA ILE A 344 -5.05 -5.34 18.49
C ILE A 344 -4.17 -6.57 18.50
N LEU A 345 -3.77 -7.02 19.68
CA LEU A 345 -3.16 -8.32 19.86
C LEU A 345 -4.28 -9.36 19.82
N TYR A 346 -4.29 -10.20 18.79
CA TYR A 346 -5.29 -11.23 18.54
C TYR A 346 -4.58 -12.57 18.31
N LYS A 347 -4.90 -13.60 19.12
CA LYS A 347 -4.23 -14.91 19.08
C LYS A 347 -2.68 -14.83 19.07
N ASN A 348 -2.12 -13.95 19.91
CA ASN A 348 -0.68 -13.64 20.02
C ASN A 348 -0.04 -12.99 18.78
N VAL A 349 -0.83 -12.50 17.82
CA VAL A 349 -0.37 -11.78 16.64
C VAL A 349 -0.91 -10.36 16.70
N LEU A 350 -0.05 -9.38 16.48
CA LEU A 350 -0.43 -7.97 16.48
C LEU A 350 -1.00 -7.58 15.11
N LEU A 351 -2.30 -7.35 15.03
CA LEU A 351 -2.97 -6.80 13.86
C LEU A 351 -2.92 -5.27 13.92
N CYS A 352 -2.22 -4.65 12.96
CA CYS A 352 -1.94 -3.22 12.94
C CYS A 352 -2.49 -2.55 11.69
N TYR A 353 -3.39 -1.59 11.87
CA TYR A 353 -3.58 -0.57 10.83
C TYR A 353 -2.47 0.47 10.90
N ASN A 354 -1.83 0.71 9.76
CA ASN A 354 -1.06 1.92 9.55
C ASN A 354 -1.99 3.12 9.45
N ARG A 355 -1.55 4.25 10.00
CA ARG A 355 -2.28 5.51 9.81
C ARG A 355 -2.16 5.96 8.36
N SER A 356 -3.30 6.27 7.73
CA SER A 356 -3.32 6.87 6.40
C SER A 356 -2.52 8.17 6.39
N SER A 357 -1.61 8.26 5.41
CA SER A 357 -0.70 9.40 5.26
C SER A 357 -1.20 10.40 4.21
N GLY A 358 -2.25 10.04 3.46
CA GLY A 358 -2.74 10.83 2.34
C GLY A 358 -3.73 11.91 2.74
N TYR A 359 -3.45 13.15 2.35
CA TYR A 359 -4.41 14.26 2.39
C TYR A 359 -5.47 14.20 1.26
N SER A 360 -5.28 13.28 0.31
CA SER A 360 -6.13 13.04 -0.86
C SER A 360 -7.14 11.90 -0.68
N SER A 361 -7.15 11.23 0.47
CA SER A 361 -8.03 10.09 0.73
C SER A 361 -9.51 10.49 0.71
N TYR A 362 -10.41 9.54 0.40
CA TYR A 362 -11.84 9.83 0.26
C TYR A 362 -12.44 10.38 1.57
N ASN A 363 -11.99 9.88 2.73
CA ASN A 363 -12.46 10.35 4.03
C ASN A 363 -12.17 11.86 4.24
N ILE A 364 -11.08 12.39 3.68
CA ILE A 364 -10.74 13.82 3.73
C ILE A 364 -11.45 14.61 2.62
N VAL A 365 -11.59 14.05 1.43
CA VAL A 365 -12.08 14.79 0.25
C VAL A 365 -13.60 14.73 0.11
N THR A 366 -14.21 13.56 0.26
CA THR A 366 -15.64 13.36 0.03
C THR A 366 -16.46 13.50 1.31
N LYS A 367 -15.93 13.06 2.47
CA LYS A 367 -16.62 13.20 3.76
C LYS A 367 -16.32 14.52 4.49
N GLY A 368 -15.44 15.37 3.93
CA GLY A 368 -15.11 16.69 4.48
C GLY A 368 -14.47 16.64 5.88
N MET A 369 -13.79 15.55 6.22
CA MET A 369 -13.26 15.33 7.56
C MET A 369 -11.81 15.79 7.75
N SER A 370 -11.32 16.72 6.91
CA SER A 370 -9.92 17.18 6.96
C SER A 370 -9.48 17.67 8.34
N ASP A 371 -10.40 18.27 9.09
CA ASP A 371 -10.09 18.88 10.39
C ASP A 371 -10.29 17.90 11.56
N LYS A 372 -10.72 16.66 11.27
CA LYS A 372 -11.12 15.65 12.27
C LYS A 372 -10.40 14.33 12.14
N LEU A 373 -9.78 14.07 10.99
CA LEU A 373 -9.03 12.85 10.76
C LEU A 373 -7.57 13.08 11.12
N GLU A 374 -7.05 12.18 11.94
CA GLU A 374 -5.63 12.14 12.22
C GLU A 374 -4.91 11.45 11.06
N GLN A 375 -4.21 12.22 10.22
CA GLN A 375 -3.24 11.65 9.27
C GLN A 375 -1.95 11.31 10.01
N GLY A 376 -1.23 10.30 9.54
CA GLY A 376 -0.02 9.85 10.21
C GLY A 376 0.89 9.00 9.35
N ALA A 377 1.99 8.61 9.96
CA ALA A 377 2.83 7.50 9.57
C ALA A 377 3.06 6.64 10.83
N SER A 378 3.40 5.37 10.63
CA SER A 378 3.75 4.46 11.72
C SER A 378 5.26 4.29 11.80
N ILE A 379 5.78 4.18 13.01
CA ILE A 379 7.17 3.77 13.25
C ILE A 379 7.15 2.40 13.92
N TYR A 380 8.00 1.50 13.43
CA TYR A 380 8.30 0.21 14.03
C TYR A 380 9.79 0.17 14.34
N SER A 381 10.14 -0.27 15.55
CA SER A 381 11.52 -0.45 15.98
C SER A 381 11.74 -1.92 16.24
N ILE A 382 12.73 -2.51 15.57
CA ILE A 382 13.10 -3.91 15.74
C ILE A 382 14.31 -3.98 16.65
N ASN A 383 14.13 -4.59 17.82
CA ASN A 383 15.20 -4.79 18.79
C ASN A 383 16.13 -5.94 18.36
N GLN A 384 17.25 -6.10 19.07
CA GLN A 384 18.26 -7.12 18.77
C GLN A 384 17.70 -8.55 18.81
N ASP A 385 16.69 -8.81 19.65
CA ASP A 385 16.01 -10.09 19.75
C ASP A 385 14.86 -10.26 18.74
N GLY A 386 14.66 -9.27 17.87
CA GLY A 386 13.58 -9.22 16.88
C GLY A 386 12.23 -8.77 17.42
N THR A 387 12.08 -8.34 18.68
CA THR A 387 10.81 -7.71 19.13
C THR A 387 10.57 -6.33 18.55
#